data_AF-A0A9E2II38-F1
#
_entry.id   AF-A0A9E2II38-F1
#
_cell.length_a   1.000
_cell.length_b   1.000
_cell.length_c   1.000
_cell.angle_alpha   90.00
_cell.angle_beta   90.00
_cell.angle_gamma   90.00
#
_symmetry.space_group_name_H-M   'P 1'
#
loop_
_entity.id
_entity.type
_entity.pdbx_description
1 polymer ?
#
loop_
_entity_poly.entity_id
_entity_poly.type
_entity_poly.pdbx_seq_one_letter_code
_entity_poly.pdbx_strand_id
1 'polypeptide(L)' 'MYLTRKVFERVFGRSFKDLGMELVYDVAHNIGKFETHKIDGKETRLFIHRKGATRAFPEGHSVLPEK' A
#
# COMPACT_ATOMS: atom_id res chain seq x y z
N MET A 1 6.07 -8.22 8.51
CA MET A 1 7.10 -7.33 9.10
C MET A 1 7.65 -7.78 10.46
N TYR A 2 6.88 -8.42 11.36
CA TYR A 2 7.35 -8.75 12.72
C TYR A 2 8.68 -9.54 12.77
N LEU A 3 8.75 -10.70 12.09
CA LEU A 3 9.96 -11.53 12.11
C LEU A 3 11.17 -10.82 11.51
N THR A 4 10.98 -10.06 10.43
CA THR A 4 12.04 -9.22 9.84
C THR A 4 12.60 -8.23 10.86
N ARG A 5 11.73 -7.52 11.60
CA ARG A 5 12.16 -6.60 12.66
C ARG A 5 12.95 -7.32 13.75
N LYS A 6 12.49 -8.49 14.21
CA LYS A 6 13.21 -9.29 15.23
C LYS A 6 14.61 -9.71 14.80
N VAL A 7 14.82 -10.02 13.52
CA VAL A 7 16.15 -10.35 12.99
C VAL A 7 17.06 -9.13 13.06
N PHE A 8 16.59 -7.97 12.61
CA PHE A 8 17.36 -6.73 12.64
C PHE A 8 17.71 -6.31 14.07
N GLU A 9 16.75 -6.39 15.00
CA GLU A 9 17.02 -6.11 16.42
C GLU A 9 18.12 -6.99 16.99
N ARG A 10 18.08 -8.29 16.68
CA ARG A 10 19.10 -9.25 17.14
C ARG A 10 20.48 -8.96 16.55
N VAL A 11 20.56 -8.63 15.26
CA VAL A 11 21.84 -8.43 14.55
C VAL A 11 22.49 -7.10 14.95
N PHE A 12 21.71 -6.03 15.06
CA PHE A 12 22.22 -4.68 15.30
C PHE A 12 22.19 -4.26 16.77
N GLY A 13 21.56 -5.04 17.65
CA GLY A 13 21.49 -4.73 19.08
C GLY A 13 20.73 -3.43 19.41
N ARG A 14 19.85 -2.99 18.50
CA ARG A 14 19.03 -1.77 18.61
C ARG A 14 17.58 -2.12 18.33
N SER A 15 16.62 -1.37 18.88
CA SER A 15 15.21 -1.63 18.59
C SER A 15 14.88 -1.33 17.13
N PHE A 16 13.85 -1.96 16.58
CA PHE A 16 13.43 -1.68 15.19
C PHE A 16 13.00 -0.22 14.98
N LYS A 17 12.58 0.46 16.07
CA LYS A 17 12.22 1.88 16.06
C LYS A 17 13.44 2.77 15.93
N ASP A 18 14.52 2.47 16.68
CA ASP A 18 15.79 3.20 16.57
C ASP A 18 16.44 3.03 15.19
N LEU A 19 16.13 1.91 14.53
CA LEU A 19 16.54 1.60 13.16
C LEU A 19 15.62 2.20 12.08
N GLY A 20 14.54 2.91 12.46
CA GLY A 20 13.61 3.52 11.52
C GLY A 20 12.84 2.53 10.64
N MET A 21 12.60 1.30 11.10
CA MET A 21 11.95 0.23 10.31
C MET A 21 10.42 0.35 10.25
N GLU A 22 9.92 1.53 9.88
CA GLU A 22 8.50 1.80 9.65
C GLU A 22 8.06 1.24 8.28
N LEU A 23 6.80 0.81 8.19
CA LEU A 23 6.26 0.33 6.93
C LEU A 23 5.90 1.54 6.07
N VAL A 24 6.61 1.71 4.96
CA VAL A 24 6.33 2.80 4.02
C VAL A 24 4.95 2.59 3.36
N TYR A 25 4.74 1.42 2.75
CA TYR A 25 3.46 1.05 2.16
C TYR A 25 3.37 -0.47 1.94
N ASP A 26 2.16 -1.00 1.85
CA ASP A 26 1.89 -2.38 1.42
C ASP A 26 0.86 -2.34 0.27
N VAL A 27 1.15 -3.02 -0.83
CA VAL A 27 0.33 -2.99 -2.04
C VAL A 27 0.10 -4.39 -2.59
N ALA A 28 -1.18 -4.72 -2.78
CA ALA A 28 -1.59 -5.96 -3.44
C ALA A 28 -1.47 -5.82 -4.96
N HIS A 29 -1.04 -6.90 -5.63
CA HIS A 29 -1.01 -7.01 -7.10
C HIS A 29 -2.01 -8.04 -7.66
N ASN A 30 -2.65 -8.83 -6.79
CA ASN A 30 -3.70 -9.79 -7.10
C ASN A 30 -4.90 -9.54 -6.18
N ILE A 31 -5.89 -8.78 -6.63
CA ILE A 31 -7.03 -8.33 -5.79
C ILE A 31 -8.23 -7.89 -6.63
N GLY A 32 -9.43 -7.98 -6.07
CA GLY A 32 -10.64 -7.32 -6.58
C GLY A 32 -11.09 -6.20 -5.62
N LYS A 33 -11.40 -5.01 -6.13
CA LYS A 33 -11.94 -3.90 -5.31
C LYS A 33 -13.00 -3.11 -6.06
N PHE A 34 -14.04 -2.68 -5.34
CA PHE A 34 -14.94 -1.64 -5.83
C PHE A 34 -14.22 -0.29 -5.81
N GLU A 35 -14.18 0.38 -6.96
CA GLU A 35 -13.56 1.70 -7.14
C GLU A 35 -14.43 2.55 -8.07
N THR A 36 -14.39 3.86 -7.87
CA THR A 36 -15.06 4.82 -8.77
C THR A 36 -14.01 5.41 -9.70
N HIS A 37 -14.27 5.39 -11.00
CA HIS A 37 -13.40 5.91 -12.04
C HIS A 37 -14.21 6.69 -13.08
N LYS A 38 -13.58 7.68 -13.70
CA LYS A 38 -14.18 8.45 -14.79
C LYS A 38 -14.01 7.73 -16.13
N ILE A 39 -15.11 7.25 -16.71
CA ILE A 39 -15.15 6.65 -18.06
C ILE A 39 -15.95 7.59 -18.97
N ASP A 40 -15.35 8.03 -20.07
CA ASP A 40 -15.97 8.96 -21.04
C ASP A 40 -16.60 10.19 -20.38
N GLY A 41 -15.90 10.76 -19.39
CA GLY A 41 -16.37 11.94 -18.67
C GLY A 41 -17.31 11.66 -17.49
N LYS A 42 -17.75 10.42 -17.27
CA LYS A 42 -18.75 10.06 -16.25
C LYS A 42 -18.15 9.21 -15.12
N GLU A 43 -18.46 9.58 -13.88
CA GLU A 43 -18.12 8.78 -12.70
C GLU A 43 -18.86 7.45 -12.71
N THR A 44 -18.11 6.35 -12.71
CA THR A 44 -18.64 4.99 -12.83
C THR A 44 -18.05 4.13 -11.72
N ARG A 45 -18.92 3.44 -10.96
CA ARG A 45 -18.50 2.48 -9.94
C ARG A 45 -18.30 1.11 -10.58
N LEU A 46 -17.09 0.55 -10.42
CA LEU A 46 -16.67 -0.69 -11.06
C LEU A 46 -16.09 -1.65 -10.03
N PHE A 47 -16.14 -2.94 -10.30
CA PHE A 47 -15.36 -3.94 -9.58
C PHE A 47 -14.07 -4.22 -10.36
N ILE A 48 -12.96 -3.60 -9.93
CA ILE A 48 -11.67 -3.70 -10.61
C ILE A 48 -10.97 -4.98 -10.18
N HIS A 49 -10.81 -5.90 -11.14
CA HIS A 49 -9.94 -7.07 -10.99
C HIS A 49 -8.50 -6.71 -11.38
N ARG A 50 -7.55 -6.94 -10.48
CA ARG A 50 -6.12 -6.84 -10.75
C ARG A 50 -5.48 -8.21 -10.55
N LYS A 51 -4.73 -8.67 -11.55
CA LYS A 51 -3.91 -9.89 -11.50
C LYS A 51 -2.55 -9.59 -12.11
N GLY A 52 -1.50 -9.60 -11.29
CA GLY A 52 -0.17 -9.12 -11.66
C GLY A 52 -0.10 -7.61 -11.88
N ALA A 53 -1.02 -6.83 -11.28
CA ALA A 53 -1.12 -5.39 -11.47
C ALA A 53 -1.42 -4.68 -10.15
N THR A 54 -0.75 -3.56 -9.88
CA THR A 54 -0.92 -2.80 -8.64
C THR A 54 -1.90 -1.64 -8.83
N ARG A 55 -2.41 -1.13 -7.71
CA ARG A 55 -3.19 0.11 -7.68
C ARG A 55 -2.24 1.30 -7.57
N ALA A 56 -2.47 2.34 -8.38
CA ALA A 56 -1.66 3.54 -8.43
C ALA A 56 -2.56 4.79 -8.49
N PHE A 57 -3.07 5.24 -7.34
CA PHE A 57 -3.90 6.43 -7.28
C PHE A 57 -3.07 7.71 -7.44
N PRO A 58 -3.63 8.77 -8.05
CA PRO A 58 -2.94 10.05 -8.22
C PRO A 58 -2.79 10.79 -6.89
N GLU A 59 -1.94 11.81 -6.86
CA GLU A 59 -1.79 12.70 -5.72
C GLU A 59 -3.14 13.30 -5.28
N GLY A 60 -3.32 13.45 -3.96
CA GLY A 60 -4.54 14.01 -3.38
C GLY A 60 -5.74 13.06 -3.35
N HIS A 61 -5.61 11.84 -3.87
CA HIS A 61 -6.70 10.86 -3.80
C HIS A 61 -6.98 10.47 -2.34
N SER A 62 -8.25 10.52 -1.93
CA SER A 62 -8.72 10.40 -0.54
C SER A 62 -8.40 9.10 0.21
N VAL A 63 -7.84 8.10 -0.49
CA VAL A 63 -7.50 6.80 0.09
C VAL A 63 -5.99 6.60 0.23
N LEU A 64 -5.21 7.57 -0.24
CA LEU A 64 -3.79 7.63 0.07
C LEU A 64 -3.63 8.11 1.53
N PRO A 65 -2.60 7.62 2.25
CA PRO A 65 -2.26 8.16 3.56
C PRO A 65 -1.99 9.67 3.50
N GLU A 66 -2.24 10.35 4.61
CA GLU A 66 -1.80 11.74 4.80
C GLU A 66 -0.27 11.82 4.72
N LYS A 67 0.24 12.95 4.25
CA LYS A 67 1.69 13.22 4.20
C LYS A 67 2.21 13.56 5.60
#